data_AF-A0A531N0N1-F1
#
_entry.id   AF-A0A531N0N1-F1
#
_cell.length_a   1.000
_cell.length_b   1.000
_cell.length_c   1.000
_cell.angle_alpha   90.00
_cell.angle_beta   90.00
_cell.angle_gamma   90.00
#
_symmetry.space_group_name_H-M   'P 1'
#
loop_
_entity.id
_entity.type
_entity.pdbx_description
1 polymer ?
#
loop_
_entity_poly.entity_id
_entity_poly.type
_entity_poly.pdbx_seq_one_letter_code
_entity_poly.pdbx_strand_id
1 'polypeptide(L)' 'MSPEIRRIITIVEETRIEGGRPVDPPTRRAAAIAVIRNPYAGTFVEDLSALSVV' A
#
# COMPACT_ATOMS: atom_id res chain seq x y z
N MET A 1 6.60 1.17 18.57
CA MET A 1 5.98 2.49 18.32
C MET A 1 5.12 2.36 17.07
N SER A 2 3.89 2.87 17.04
CA SER A 2 3.06 2.81 15.83
C SER A 2 3.45 3.94 14.85
N PRO A 3 3.50 3.69 13.53
CA PRO A 3 3.85 4.72 12.57
C PRO A 3 2.80 5.84 12.53
N GLU A 4 3.23 7.09 12.39
CA GLU A 4 2.35 8.24 12.24
C GLU A 4 1.77 8.25 10.81
N ILE A 5 0.49 7.88 10.68
CA ILE A 5 -0.20 7.77 9.40
C ILE A 5 -0.81 9.13 9.00
N ARG A 6 -0.37 9.67 7.86
CA ARG A 6 -0.92 10.91 7.27
C ARG A 6 -2.13 10.65 6.37
N ARG A 7 -2.15 9.53 5.66
CA ARG A 7 -3.22 9.17 4.71
C ARG A 7 -3.32 7.67 4.55
N ILE A 8 -4.55 7.18 4.40
CA ILE A 8 -4.86 5.81 3.97
C ILE A 8 -5.52 5.89 2.59
N ILE A 9 -5.10 5.02 1.69
CA ILE A 9 -5.68 4.86 0.36
C ILE A 9 -6.06 3.39 0.19
N THR A 10 -7.29 3.15 -0.23
CA THR A 10 -7.78 1.81 -0.57
C THR A 10 -8.17 1.80 -2.04
N ILE A 11 -7.62 0.86 -2.78
CA ILE A 11 -7.94 0.65 -4.19
C ILE A 11 -8.66 -0.68 -4.29
N VAL A 12 -9.77 -0.68 -5.02
CA VAL A 12 -10.47 -1.89 -5.45
C VAL A 12 -10.61 -1.80 -6.97
N GLU A 13 -9.99 -2.74 -7.66
CA GLU A 13 -10.09 -2.91 -9.10
C GLU A 13 -11.01 -4.09 -9.38
N GLU A 14 -11.90 -3.92 -10.36
CA GLU A 14 -12.76 -4.97 -10.87
C GLU A 14 -12.58 -5.09 -12.39
N THR A 15 -12.08 -6.23 -12.85
CA THR A 15 -11.93 -6.50 -14.27
C THR A 15 -13.20 -7.18 -14.78
N ARG A 16 -13.97 -6.45 -15.60
CA ARG A 16 -15.21 -6.95 -16.22
C ARG A 16 -15.03 -7.48 -17.64
N ILE A 17 -13.99 -7.02 -18.33
CA ILE A 17 -13.64 -7.44 -19.70
C ILE A 17 -12.13 -7.57 -19.78
N GLU A 18 -11.65 -8.71 -20.29
CA GLU A 18 -10.23 -8.96 -20.52
C GLU A 18 -10.08 -9.74 -21.84
N GLY A 19 -9.10 -9.37 -22.66
CA GLY A 19 -8.92 -9.99 -23.99
C GLY A 19 -10.15 -9.87 -24.90
N GLY A 20 -10.98 -8.82 -24.72
CA GLY A 20 -12.21 -8.61 -25.49
C GLY A 20 -13.39 -9.52 -25.11
N ARG A 21 -13.29 -10.28 -24.01
CA ARG A 21 -14.36 -11.15 -23.51
C ARG A 21 -14.82 -10.72 -22.12
N PRO A 22 -16.13 -10.84 -21.79
CA PRO A 22 -16.61 -10.58 -20.45
C PRO A 22 -16.01 -11.58 -19.45
N VAL A 23 -15.67 -11.09 -18.26
CA VAL A 23 -15.18 -11.85 -17.12
C VAL A 23 -16.32 -11.95 -16.11
N ASP A 24 -16.90 -13.14 -15.96
CA ASP A 24 -18.04 -13.40 -15.08
C ASP A 24 -17.78 -14.66 -14.22
N PRO A 25 -17.69 -14.53 -12.88
CA PRO A 25 -17.78 -13.29 -12.12
C PRO A 25 -16.54 -12.38 -12.34
N PRO A 26 -16.68 -11.04 -12.27
CA PRO A 26 -15.55 -10.14 -12.40
C PRO A 26 -14.44 -10.44 -11.39
N THR A 27 -13.19 -10.46 -11.85
CA THR A 27 -12.06 -10.61 -10.94
C THR A 27 -11.87 -9.32 -10.16
N ARG A 28 -11.50 -9.44 -8.89
CA ARG A 28 -11.31 -8.29 -8.00
C ARG A 28 -9.93 -8.31 -7.39
N ARG A 29 -9.26 -7.15 -7.41
CA ARG A 29 -7.98 -6.93 -6.74
C ARG A 29 -8.13 -5.76 -5.79
N ALA A 30 -7.48 -5.86 -4.63
CA ALA A 30 -7.51 -4.79 -3.64
C ALA A 30 -6.09 -4.48 -3.15
N ALA A 31 -5.84 -3.20 -2.90
CA ALA A 31 -4.63 -2.73 -2.26
C ALA A 31 -4.98 -1.75 -1.13
N ALA A 32 -4.40 -1.97 0.05
CA ALA A 32 -4.45 -1.05 1.17
C ALA A 32 -3.08 -0.40 1.34
N ILE A 33 -3.04 0.92 1.28
CA ILE A 33 -1.82 1.71 1.25
C ILE A 33 -1.87 2.73 2.38
N ALA A 34 -0.80 2.80 3.16
CA ALA A 34 -0.63 3.83 4.19
C ALA A 34 0.53 4.75 3.81
N VAL A 35 0.31 6.06 3.91
CA VAL A 35 1.35 7.06 3.80
C VAL A 35 1.76 7.48 5.20
N ILE A 36 2.98 7.15 5.58
CA ILE A 36 3.52 7.38 6.93
C ILE A 36 4.59 8.46 6.92
N ARG A 37 4.83 9.06 8.08
CA ARG A 37 6.02 9.90 8.30
C ARG A 37 7.27 9.03 8.31
N ASN A 38 8.28 9.40 7.51
CA ASN A 38 9.61 8.79 7.60
C ASN A 38 10.38 9.42 8.78
N PRO A 39 10.75 8.65 9.82
CA PRO A 39 11.50 9.18 10.97
C PRO A 39 12.93 9.62 10.61
N TYR A 40 13.48 9.17 9.49
CA TYR A 40 14.87 9.39 9.08
C TYR A 40 15.03 10.34 7.88
N ALA A 41 13.98 11.08 7.51
CA ALA A 41 14.02 11.97 6.36
C ALA A 41 15.13 13.03 6.50
N GLY A 42 16.02 13.10 5.50
CA GLY A 42 17.10 14.10 5.45
C GLY A 42 18.34 13.76 6.29
N THR A 43 18.47 12.54 6.79
CA THR A 43 19.65 12.09 7.57
C THR A 43 20.05 10.69 7.16
N PHE A 44 21.36 10.39 7.21
CA PHE A 44 21.87 9.04 7.05
C PHE A 44 21.87 8.32 8.41
N VAL A 45 21.34 7.10 8.44
CA VAL A 45 21.29 6.22 9.61
C VAL A 45 21.58 4.79 9.18
N GLU A 46 22.40 4.08 9.95
CA GLU A 46 22.72 2.67 9.71
C GLU A 46 21.64 1.73 10.27
N ASP A 47 21.05 2.08 11.41
CA ASP A 47 19.99 1.30 12.05
C ASP A 47 18.60 1.78 11.61
N LEU A 48 17.87 0.89 10.94
CA LEU A 48 16.51 1.12 10.44
C LEU A 48 15.43 0.48 11.32
N SER A 49 15.76 0.08 12.55
CA SER A 49 14.83 -0.61 13.46
C SER A 49 13.51 0.14 13.72
N ALA A 50 13.45 1.47 13.52
CA ALA A 50 12.19 2.20 13.65
C ALA A 50 11.21 2.01 12.47
N LEU A 51 11.68 1.45 11.35
CA LEU A 51 10.86 1.15 10.15
C LEU A 51 10.50 -0.34 10.02
N SER A 52 11.13 -1.21 10.80
CA SER A 52 10.81 -2.65 10.85
C SER A 52 10.09 -3.00 12.15
N VAL A 53 9.30 -4.08 12.11
CA VAL A 53 8.85 -4.76 13.32
C VAL A 53 9.75 -5.99 13.45
N VAL A 54 10.52 -6.06 14.55
CA VAL A 54 11.15 -7.31 15.00
C VAL A 54 10.25 -7.92 16.06
#